data_AF-A0A432QNW7-F1
#
_entry.id   AF-A0A432QNW7-F1
#
_cell.length_a   1.000
_cell.length_b   1.000
_cell.length_c   1.000
_cell.angle_alpha   90.00
_cell.angle_beta   90.00
_cell.angle_gamma   90.00
#
_symmetry.space_group_name_H-M   'P 1'
#
loop_
_entity.id
_entity.type
_entity.pdbx_description
1 polymer ?
#
loop_
_entity_poly.entity_id
_entity_poly.type
_entity_poly.pdbx_seq_one_letter_code
_entity_poly.pdbx_strand_id
1 'polypeptide(L)'
;MATIQLQDIDWAELWQEANGSKKQQKKNSADWDRKAESFATRATHSVYTERFLALLSPRPEWSVLDIGCGPGTLAIPLARRVKTITALDFS
;
A
#
# COMPACT_ATOMS: atom_id res chain seq x y z
N MET A 1 -8.85 27.94 31.56
CA MET A 1 -8.43 26.62 31.06
C MET A 1 -8.38 26.71 29.54
N ALA A 2 -7.29 26.28 28.90
CA ALA A 2 -7.18 26.33 27.45
C ALA A 2 -8.07 25.25 26.82
N THR A 3 -8.85 25.63 25.82
CA THR A 3 -9.70 24.70 25.05
C THR A 3 -8.87 24.14 23.90
N ILE A 4 -8.58 22.84 23.91
CA ILE A 4 -7.88 22.17 22.80
C ILE A 4 -8.88 21.94 21.65
N GLN A 5 -8.53 22.37 20.44
CA GLN A 5 -9.28 22.09 19.22
C GLN A 5 -8.71 20.88 18.49
N LEU A 6 -9.51 20.24 17.64
CA LEU A 6 -9.09 19.06 16.88
C LEU A 6 -7.87 19.34 15.99
N GLN A 7 -7.76 20.57 15.45
CA GLN A 7 -6.61 20.99 14.65
C GLN A 7 -5.32 21.16 15.43
N ASP A 8 -5.40 21.29 16.76
CA ASP A 8 -4.23 21.48 17.64
C ASP A 8 -3.58 20.13 17.98
N ILE A 9 -4.20 19.01 17.56
CA ILE A 9 -3.69 17.67 17.81
C ILE A 9 -2.60 17.34 16.79
N ASP A 10 -1.38 17.19 17.27
CA ASP A 10 -0.30 16.59 16.50
C ASP A 10 -0.48 15.06 16.43
N TRP A 11 -1.19 14.62 15.39
CA TRP A 11 -1.41 13.20 15.13
C TRP A 11 -0.11 12.43 14.82
N ALA A 12 0.92 13.11 14.32
CA ALA A 12 2.20 12.48 14.01
C ALA A 12 2.96 12.18 15.31
N GLU A 13 3.00 13.13 16.24
CA GLU A 13 3.57 12.94 17.58
C GLU A 13 2.86 11.80 18.34
N LEU A 14 1.53 11.85 18.42
CA LEU A 14 0.74 10.80 19.09
C LEU A 14 0.97 9.41 18.47
N TRP A 15 1.08 9.33 17.14
CA TRP A 15 1.36 8.06 16.47
C TRP A 15 2.77 7.55 16.77
N GLN A 16 3.77 8.44 16.81
CA GLN A 16 5.14 8.08 17.16
C GLN A 16 5.26 7.59 18.60
N GLU A 17 4.61 8.25 19.55
CA GLU A 17 4.56 7.80 20.96
C GLU A 17 3.89 6.43 21.08
N ALA A 18 2.75 6.25 20.40
CA ALA A 18 2.00 4.99 20.42
C ALA A 18 2.74 3.82 19.74
N ASN A 19 3.62 4.10 18.76
CA ASN A 19 4.38 3.07 18.05
C ASN A 19 5.83 2.93 18.54
N GLY A 20 6.41 3.90 19.22
CA GLY A 20 7.77 3.84 19.76
C GLY A 20 7.95 2.75 20.83
N SER A 21 6.86 2.40 21.53
CA SER A 21 6.81 1.28 22.49
C SER A 21 6.68 -0.09 21.81
N LYS A 22 6.31 -0.14 20.52
CA LYS A 22 6.22 -1.38 19.75
C LYS A 22 7.55 -1.62 19.04
N LYS A 23 8.38 -2.51 19.58
CA LYS A 23 9.44 -3.15 18.79
C LYS A 23 8.76 -3.87 17.62
N GLN A 24 8.65 -3.20 16.47
CA GLN A 24 8.31 -3.84 15.21
C GLN A 24 9.37 -4.92 15.01
N GLN A 25 9.05 -6.17 15.31
CA GLN A 25 9.90 -7.28 14.93
C GLN A 25 10.10 -7.15 13.42
N LYS A 26 11.36 -7.07 12.99
CA LYS A 26 11.70 -7.02 11.57
C LYS A 26 11.12 -8.28 10.94
N LYS A 27 10.01 -8.11 10.22
CA LYS A 27 9.40 -9.19 9.43
C LYS A 27 10.38 -9.54 8.33
N ASN A 28 10.74 -10.81 8.24
CA ASN A 28 11.59 -11.31 7.17
C ASN A 28 10.75 -11.55 5.90
N SER A 29 11.39 -11.89 4.78
CA SER A 29 10.69 -12.20 3.52
C SER A 29 9.62 -13.29 3.70
N ALA A 30 9.93 -14.35 4.45
CA ALA A 30 8.99 -15.45 4.71
C ALA A 30 7.71 -15.02 5.46
N ASP A 31 7.80 -14.00 6.33
CA ASP A 31 6.63 -13.43 7.00
C ASP A 31 5.75 -12.61 6.05
N TRP A 32 6.34 -12.04 5.01
CA TRP A 32 5.63 -11.34 3.95
C TRP A 32 5.02 -12.29 2.93
N ASP A 33 5.72 -13.36 2.55
CA ASP A 33 5.18 -14.43 1.71
C ASP A 33 3.91 -15.03 2.32
N ARG A 34 3.97 -15.36 3.62
CA ARG A 34 2.80 -15.91 4.34
C ARG A 34 1.62 -14.93 4.35
N LYS A 35 1.88 -13.63 4.33
CA LYS A 35 0.82 -12.61 4.30
C LYS A 35 0.32 -12.32 2.89
N ALA A 36 1.15 -12.50 1.86
CA ALA A 36 0.82 -12.20 0.47
C ALA A 36 -0.47 -12.91 0.03
N GLU A 37 -0.68 -14.16 0.45
CA GLU A 37 -1.90 -14.93 0.14
C GLU A 37 -3.18 -14.27 0.70
N SER A 38 -3.12 -13.77 1.94
CA SER A 38 -4.24 -13.04 2.56
C SER A 38 -4.51 -11.70 1.86
N PHE A 39 -3.45 -11.04 1.35
CA PHE A 39 -3.57 -9.82 0.57
C PHE A 39 -4.16 -10.08 -0.81
N ALA A 40 -3.80 -11.19 -1.46
CA ALA A 40 -4.34 -11.59 -2.75
C ALA A 40 -5.86 -11.75 -2.67
N THR A 41 -6.35 -12.46 -1.67
CA THR A 41 -7.79 -12.65 -1.43
C THR A 41 -8.52 -11.33 -1.18
N ARG A 42 -7.88 -10.40 -0.48
CA ARG A 42 -8.47 -9.08 -0.19
C ARG A 42 -8.41 -8.12 -1.39
N ALA A 43 -7.42 -8.30 -2.26
CA ALA A 43 -7.20 -7.51 -3.47
C ALA A 43 -8.25 -7.79 -4.56
N THR A 44 -8.72 -9.03 -4.68
CA THR A 44 -9.66 -9.46 -5.73
C THR A 44 -11.00 -8.72 -5.71
N HIS A 45 -11.39 -8.13 -4.57
CA HIS A 45 -12.65 -7.41 -4.38
C HIS A 45 -12.47 -6.04 -3.72
N SER A 46 -11.27 -5.46 -3.78
CA SER A 46 -10.98 -4.23 -3.07
C SER A 46 -11.47 -2.99 -3.83
N VAL A 47 -12.44 -2.27 -3.23
CA VAL A 47 -12.87 -0.91 -3.65
C VAL A 47 -11.67 0.04 -3.80
N TYR A 48 -10.59 -0.20 -3.06
CA TYR A 48 -9.36 0.59 -3.17
C TYR A 48 -8.73 0.49 -4.57
N THR A 49 -8.60 -0.72 -5.12
CA THR A 49 -7.94 -0.93 -6.42
C THR A 49 -8.68 -0.19 -7.53
N GLU A 50 -10.01 -0.32 -7.57
CA GLU A 50 -10.82 0.35 -8.59
C GLU A 50 -10.74 1.88 -8.48
N ARG A 51 -10.88 2.42 -7.26
CA ARG A 51 -10.78 3.86 -7.02
C ARG A 51 -9.39 4.40 -7.36
N PHE A 52 -8.35 3.69 -6.94
CA PHE A 52 -6.97 4.07 -7.23
C PHE A 52 -6.74 4.15 -8.74
N LEU A 53 -7.16 3.12 -9.49
CA LEU A 53 -6.98 3.11 -10.93
C LEU A 53 -7.83 4.17 -11.65
N ALA A 54 -9.00 4.52 -11.12
CA ALA A 54 -9.82 5.61 -11.64
C ALA A 54 -9.12 6.96 -11.47
N LEU A 55 -8.56 7.21 -10.28
CA LEU A 55 -7.80 8.44 -9.99
C LEU A 55 -6.51 8.51 -10.81
N LEU A 56 -5.80 7.39 -10.91
CA LEU A 56 -4.55 7.31 -11.68
C LEU A 56 -4.80 7.55 -13.18
N SER A 57 -5.95 7.11 -13.70
CA SER A 57 -6.33 7.21 -15.12
C SER A 57 -5.19 6.75 -16.06
N PRO A 58 -4.76 5.48 -15.94
CA PRO A 58 -3.56 4.98 -16.62
C PRO A 58 -3.71 5.03 -18.13
N ARG A 59 -2.64 5.41 -18.82
CA ARG A 59 -2.62 5.52 -20.28
C ARG A 59 -1.89 4.36 -20.95
N PRO A 60 -2.34 3.88 -22.12
CA PRO A 60 -1.73 2.76 -22.84
C PRO A 60 -0.24 2.92 -23.17
N GLU A 61 0.29 4.14 -23.21
CA GLU A 61 1.69 4.40 -23.56
C GLU A 61 2.65 4.29 -22.37
N TRP A 62 2.13 4.22 -21.15
CA TRP A 62 2.93 4.32 -19.94
C TRP A 62 3.80 3.08 -19.70
N SER A 63 4.97 3.33 -19.11
CA SER A 63 5.80 2.32 -18.47
C SER A 63 5.79 2.57 -16.96
N VAL A 64 5.41 1.56 -16.18
CA VAL A 64 5.15 1.69 -14.73
C VAL A 64 6.14 0.83 -13.94
N LEU A 65 6.63 1.35 -12.81
CA LEU A 65 7.36 0.61 -11.78
C LEU A 65 6.50 0.53 -10.52
N ASP A 66 6.14 -0.69 -10.10
CA ASP A 66 5.36 -0.99 -8.90
C ASP A 66 6.31 -1.55 -7.81
N ILE A 67 6.67 -0.73 -6.83
CA ILE A 67 7.59 -1.09 -5.74
C ILE A 67 6.78 -1.51 -4.51
N GLY A 68 7.06 -2.70 -3.98
CA GLY A 68 6.25 -3.33 -2.95
C GLY A 68 4.93 -3.87 -3.54
N CYS A 69 5.01 -4.50 -4.71
CA CYS A 69 3.84 -4.94 -5.46
C CYS A 69 3.02 -6.03 -4.74
N GLY A 70 3.61 -6.70 -3.74
CA GLY A 70 3.04 -7.83 -3.02
C GLY A 70 2.52 -8.89 -3.99
N PRO A 71 1.26 -9.35 -3.84
CA PRO A 71 0.67 -10.34 -4.76
C PRO A 71 0.29 -9.76 -6.15
N GLY A 72 0.66 -8.51 -6.46
CA GLY A 72 0.33 -7.85 -7.73
C GLY A 72 -1.03 -7.16 -7.75
N THR A 73 -1.53 -6.72 -6.58
CA THR A 73 -2.85 -6.06 -6.42
C THR A 73 -3.09 -4.92 -7.42
N LEU A 74 -2.06 -4.11 -7.67
CA LEU A 74 -2.10 -3.02 -8.64
C LEU A 74 -1.39 -3.41 -9.95
N ALA A 75 -0.28 -4.14 -9.86
CA ALA A 75 0.48 -4.58 -11.03
C ALA A 75 -0.36 -5.34 -12.06
N ILE A 76 -1.15 -6.33 -11.64
CA ILE A 76 -1.94 -7.18 -12.54
C ILE A 76 -3.00 -6.36 -13.32
N PRO A 77 -3.88 -5.56 -12.68
CA PRO A 77 -4.84 -4.76 -13.43
C PRO A 77 -4.19 -3.65 -14.26
N LEU A 78 -3.04 -3.10 -13.83
CA LEU A 78 -2.29 -2.11 -14.62
C LEU A 78 -1.67 -2.73 -15.86
N ALA A 79 -1.14 -3.96 -15.79
CA ALA A 79 -0.56 -4.67 -16.92
C ALA A 79 -1.53 -4.78 -18.12
N ARG A 80 -2.85 -4.74 -17.85
CA ARG A 80 -3.89 -4.77 -18.88
C ARG A 80 -4.21 -3.41 -19.51
N ARG A 81 -3.65 -2.32 -18.99
CA ARG A 81 -4.01 -0.92 -19.33
C ARG A 81 -2.84 -0.08 -19.79
N VAL A 82 -1.60 -0.45 -19.46
CA VAL A 82 -0.38 0.30 -19.81
C VAL A 82 0.52 -0.53 -20.74
N LYS A 83 1.54 0.12 -21.34
CA LYS A 83 2.46 -0.52 -22.29
C LYS A 83 3.32 -1.58 -21.61
N THR A 84 3.93 -1.21 -20.48
CA THR A 84 4.78 -2.12 -19.70
C THR A 84 4.64 -1.82 -18.22
N ILE A 85 4.78 -2.86 -17.41
CA ILE A 85 4.90 -2.74 -15.97
C ILE A 85 6.02 -3.64 -15.46
N THR A 86 6.84 -3.11 -14.58
CA THR A 86 7.84 -3.85 -13.81
C THR A 86 7.39 -3.82 -12.36
N ALA A 87 7.23 -5.00 -11.77
CA ALA A 87 6.80 -5.15 -10.39
C ALA A 87 7.98 -5.71 -9.57
N LEU A 88 8.25 -5.08 -8.43
CA LEU A 88 9.33 -5.44 -7.52
C LEU A 88 8.76 -5.57 -6.12
N ASP A 89 8.97 -6.71 -5.48
CA ASP A 89 8.80 -6.86 -4.03
C ASP A 89 10.13 -7.31 -3.41
N PHE A 90 10.27 -7.07 -2.11
CA PHE A 90 11.48 -7.42 -1.38
C PHE A 90 11.44 -8.87 -0.84
N SER A 91 10.24 -9.47 -0.78
CA SER A 91 10.02 -10.86 -0.35
C SER A 91 10.63 -11.87 -1.32
#